data_AF-A0A945M093-F1
#
_entry.id   AF-A0A945M093-F1
#
_cell.length_a   1.000
_cell.length_b   1.000
_cell.length_c   1.000
_cell.angle_alpha   90.00
_cell.angle_beta   90.00
_cell.angle_gamma   90.00
#
_symmetry.space_group_name_H-M   'P 1'
#
loop_
_entity.id
_entity.type
_entity.pdbx_description
1 polymer ?
#
loop_
_entity_poly.entity_id
_entity_poly.type
_entity_poly.pdbx_seq_one_letter_code
_entity_poly.pdbx_strand_id
1 'polypeptide(L)'
;MLKKLLFIIGSGLFVVLCFIYFSRAALYNYDVTADHVYDFTNKQATITSLVLKSSTLKLPQKIPTRRSSFLKVRVNSTLMGNIYRPFFEISDGISTEVEYFEHGAAGIRYLNISKFVENGATDLNINGYNVSVINGPVELIQFDNVNLEGKRVLVLAPHPDDAEIAAFGLYSQHEDVYVVTVTSGDAGSFLYDEIYNDPIIHYLKKGEARTWNSLTVPMLGGVHPEKILNLGFNDARLKKMATDRGYVASGLYTGVSDISTFRKQNSSSLAQGLKGINNWDSLIENFIYLLNEIEP
;
A
#
# COMPACT_ATOMS: atom_id res chain seq x y z
N MET A 1 8.10 -53.16 -15.10
CA MET A 1 7.16 -52.39 -14.24
C MET A 1 7.76 -51.13 -13.67
N LEU A 2 8.96 -51.16 -13.09
CA LEU A 2 9.60 -49.99 -12.46
C LEU A 2 9.70 -48.73 -13.35
N LYS A 3 10.08 -48.87 -14.63
CA LYS A 3 10.15 -47.74 -15.58
C LYS A 3 8.79 -47.05 -15.81
N LYS A 4 7.71 -47.84 -15.91
CA LYS A 4 6.34 -47.29 -16.07
C LYS A 4 5.89 -46.58 -14.80
N LEU A 5 6.20 -47.15 -13.63
CA LEU A 5 5.87 -46.54 -12.34
C LEU A 5 6.62 -45.21 -12.13
N LEU A 6 7.94 -45.17 -12.41
CA LEU A 6 8.74 -43.94 -12.35
C LEU A 6 8.22 -42.86 -13.30
N PHE A 7 7.80 -43.26 -14.51
CA PHE A 7 7.20 -42.33 -15.47
C PHE A 7 5.88 -41.74 -14.96
N ILE A 8 5.01 -42.56 -14.37
CA ILE A 8 3.74 -42.10 -13.79
C ILE A 8 3.99 -41.14 -12.62
N ILE A 9 4.91 -41.48 -11.72
CA ILE A 9 5.28 -40.62 -10.58
C ILE A 9 5.86 -39.29 -11.08
N GLY A 10 6.80 -39.34 -12.03
CA GLY A 10 7.40 -38.14 -12.62
C GLY A 10 6.38 -37.25 -13.32
N SER A 11 5.45 -37.84 -14.08
CA SER A 11 4.38 -37.09 -14.75
C SER A 11 3.42 -36.47 -13.75
N GLY A 12 3.04 -37.21 -12.70
CA GLY A 12 2.21 -36.67 -11.62
C GLY A 12 2.87 -35.50 -10.90
N LEU A 13 4.15 -35.63 -10.57
CA LEU A 13 4.93 -34.55 -9.94
C LEU A 13 5.02 -33.32 -10.85
N PHE A 14 5.23 -33.52 -12.15
CA PHE A 14 5.27 -32.43 -13.12
C PHE A 14 3.93 -31.67 -13.19
N VAL A 15 2.81 -32.38 -13.26
CA VAL A 15 1.47 -31.77 -13.24
C VAL A 15 1.25 -30.97 -11.96
N VAL A 16 1.65 -31.50 -10.80
CA VAL A 16 1.56 -30.79 -9.52
C VAL A 16 2.42 -29.53 -9.52
N LEU A 17 3.66 -29.59 -10.01
CA LEU A 17 4.55 -28.43 -10.08
C LEU A 17 4.01 -27.35 -11.04
N CYS A 18 3.48 -27.75 -12.19
CA CYS A 18 2.82 -26.81 -13.12
C CYS A 18 1.59 -26.18 -12.46
N PHE A 19 0.74 -26.97 -11.80
CA PHE A 19 -0.42 -26.45 -11.09
C PHE A 19 -0.02 -25.42 -10.01
N ILE A 20 1.02 -25.72 -9.22
CA ILE A 20 1.54 -24.79 -8.23
C ILE A 20 2.07 -23.51 -8.89
N TYR A 21 2.88 -23.64 -9.94
CA TYR A 21 3.43 -22.49 -10.69
C TYR A 21 2.32 -21.54 -11.15
N PHE A 22 1.30 -22.06 -11.83
CA PHE A 22 0.19 -21.24 -12.32
C PHE A 22 -0.67 -20.67 -11.18
N SER A 23 -0.91 -21.45 -10.13
CA SER A 23 -1.66 -20.98 -8.96
C SER A 23 -0.94 -19.85 -8.22
N ARG A 24 0.40 -19.89 -8.13
CA ARG A 24 1.21 -18.83 -7.52
C ARG A 24 1.25 -17.57 -8.39
N ALA A 25 1.39 -17.72 -9.71
CA ALA A 25 1.33 -16.59 -10.62
C ALA A 25 -0.03 -15.89 -10.57
N ALA A 26 -1.12 -16.65 -10.42
CA ALA A 26 -2.49 -16.12 -10.34
C ALA A 26 -2.82 -15.32 -9.06
N LEU A 27 -1.91 -15.29 -8.07
CA LEU A 27 -2.09 -14.46 -6.87
C LEU A 27 -1.98 -12.96 -7.17
N TYR A 28 -1.34 -12.59 -8.27
CA TYR A 28 -1.05 -11.21 -8.62
C TYR A 28 -1.87 -10.80 -9.84
N ASN A 29 -2.52 -9.64 -9.74
CA ASN A 29 -3.31 -9.05 -10.83
C ASN A 29 -2.50 -8.02 -11.65
N TYR A 30 -1.16 -8.09 -11.57
CA TYR A 30 -0.22 -7.22 -12.27
C TYR A 30 1.03 -8.00 -12.70
N ASP A 31 1.82 -7.41 -13.59
CA ASP A 31 3.07 -8.02 -14.08
C ASP A 31 4.17 -7.93 -13.02
N VAL A 32 4.44 -9.05 -12.36
CA VAL A 32 5.51 -9.19 -11.35
C VAL A 32 6.92 -9.12 -11.94
N THR A 33 7.07 -9.11 -13.26
CA THR A 33 8.38 -8.97 -13.93
C THR A 33 8.65 -7.55 -14.41
N ALA A 34 7.66 -6.67 -14.32
CA ALA A 34 7.80 -5.27 -14.69
C ALA A 34 8.78 -4.54 -13.75
N ASP A 35 9.50 -3.57 -14.32
CA ASP A 35 10.34 -2.67 -13.55
C ASP A 35 9.45 -1.75 -12.68
N HIS A 36 9.74 -1.67 -11.38
CA HIS A 36 9.15 -0.63 -10.55
C HIS A 36 9.92 0.67 -10.86
N VAL A 37 9.38 1.51 -11.73
CA VAL A 37 10.01 2.77 -12.13
C VAL A 37 9.36 3.92 -11.39
N TYR A 38 10.13 4.58 -10.53
CA TYR A 38 9.72 5.83 -9.89
C TYR A 38 10.60 6.97 -10.37
N ASP A 39 9.96 8.12 -10.66
CA ASP A 39 10.64 9.36 -10.98
C ASP A 39 10.92 10.16 -9.69
N PHE A 40 12.21 10.35 -9.42
CA PHE A 40 12.70 11.11 -8.26
C PHE A 40 13.22 12.50 -8.62
N THR A 41 13.16 12.91 -9.89
CA THR A 41 13.80 14.15 -10.41
C THR A 41 13.30 15.41 -9.71
N ASN A 42 12.05 15.42 -9.24
CA ASN A 42 11.42 16.53 -8.50
C ASN A 42 10.99 16.14 -7.09
N LYS A 43 11.60 15.10 -6.54
CA LYS A 43 11.39 14.67 -5.16
C LYS A 43 12.64 15.07 -4.39
N GLN A 44 12.52 15.50 -3.14
CA GLN A 44 13.66 15.86 -2.28
C GLN A 44 14.46 14.60 -1.90
N ALA A 45 14.96 13.89 -2.91
CA ALA A 45 15.65 12.62 -2.82
C ALA A 45 17.14 12.85 -3.09
N THR A 46 17.99 12.38 -2.19
CA THR A 46 19.43 12.29 -2.45
C THR A 46 19.72 10.93 -3.08
N ILE A 47 20.29 10.92 -4.28
CA ILE A 47 20.68 9.69 -4.97
C ILE A 47 22.20 9.56 -4.96
N THR A 48 22.69 8.43 -4.44
CA THR A 48 24.12 8.11 -4.39
C THR A 48 24.37 6.80 -5.12
N SER A 49 25.24 6.82 -6.13
CA SER A 49 25.66 5.59 -6.83
C SER A 49 26.60 4.78 -5.95
N LEU A 50 26.26 3.50 -5.75
CA LEU A 50 27.06 2.52 -5.04
C LEU A 50 27.36 1.33 -5.96
N VAL A 51 28.19 0.40 -5.47
CA VAL A 51 28.49 -0.83 -6.19
C VAL A 51 28.25 -2.02 -5.27
N LEU A 52 27.35 -2.90 -5.69
CA LEU A 52 27.12 -4.18 -5.04
C LEU A 52 28.10 -5.22 -5.61
N LYS A 53 28.88 -5.87 -4.74
CA LYS A 53 29.85 -6.91 -5.12
C LYS A 53 29.69 -8.13 -4.25
N SER A 54 29.44 -9.29 -4.87
CA SER A 54 29.34 -10.57 -4.17
C SER A 54 28.36 -10.50 -2.99
N SER A 55 27.18 -9.92 -3.22
CA SER A 55 26.15 -9.70 -2.19
C SER A 55 26.54 -8.73 -1.07
N THR A 56 27.72 -8.11 -1.11
CA THR A 56 28.13 -7.10 -0.14
C THR A 56 28.03 -5.69 -0.72
N LEU A 57 27.46 -4.77 0.05
CA LEU A 57 27.34 -3.36 -0.28
C LEU A 57 28.08 -2.53 0.78
N LYS A 58 28.97 -1.64 0.32
CA LYS A 58 29.58 -0.64 1.20
C LYS A 58 28.74 0.62 1.21
N LEU A 59 28.36 1.06 2.41
CA LEU A 59 27.65 2.30 2.65
C LEU A 59 28.67 3.46 2.79
N PRO A 60 28.37 4.66 2.26
CA PRO A 60 29.21 5.83 2.50
C PRO A 60 29.51 6.09 4.00
N GLN A 61 30.69 6.61 4.32
CA GLN A 61 31.09 6.84 5.73
C GLN A 61 30.27 7.90 6.46
N LYS A 62 29.68 8.86 5.73
CA LYS A 62 28.89 9.96 6.29
C LYS A 62 27.50 9.96 5.68
N ILE A 63 26.68 8.99 6.07
CA ILE A 63 25.28 8.94 5.65
C ILE A 63 24.42 9.59 6.73
N PRO A 64 23.54 10.53 6.37
CA PRO A 64 22.55 11.03 7.31
C PRO A 64 21.60 9.91 7.74
N THR A 65 21.48 9.70 9.06
CA THR A 65 20.79 8.53 9.66
C THR A 65 19.28 8.70 9.83
N ARG A 66 18.77 9.94 9.85
CA ARG A 66 17.32 10.25 9.96
C ARG A 66 16.65 10.36 8.59
N ARG A 67 16.84 9.32 7.76
CA ARG A 67 16.33 9.29 6.39
C ARG A 67 15.73 7.94 6.06
N SER A 68 14.59 7.97 5.37
CA SER A 68 14.10 6.78 4.69
C SER A 68 15.08 6.46 3.55
N SER A 69 15.66 5.27 3.57
CA SER A 69 16.78 4.89 2.71
C SER A 69 16.45 3.59 1.97
N PHE A 70 16.45 3.67 0.65
CA PHE A 70 16.10 2.56 -0.24
C PHE A 70 17.23 2.27 -1.21
N LEU A 71 17.53 0.99 -1.41
CA LEU A 71 18.48 0.54 -2.42
C LEU A 71 17.73 0.11 -3.67
N LYS A 72 17.87 0.86 -4.76
CA LYS A 72 17.37 0.47 -6.07
C LYS A 72 18.28 -0.59 -6.66
N VAL A 73 17.71 -1.76 -6.89
CA VAL A 73 18.40 -2.96 -7.39
C VAL A 73 17.66 -3.57 -8.55
N ARG A 74 18.35 -4.34 -9.39
CA ARG A 74 17.70 -5.24 -10.34
C ARG A 74 17.72 -6.66 -9.79
N VAL A 75 16.55 -7.28 -9.72
CA VAL A 75 16.37 -8.61 -9.17
C VAL A 75 15.90 -9.57 -10.25
N ASN A 76 16.16 -10.85 -10.04
CA ASN A 76 15.57 -11.91 -10.83
C ASN A 76 15.29 -13.12 -9.94
N SER A 77 14.03 -13.53 -9.89
CA SER A 77 13.63 -14.77 -9.22
C SER A 77 14.33 -15.96 -9.86
N THR A 78 14.72 -16.93 -9.03
CA THR A 78 15.20 -18.21 -9.54
C THR A 78 14.02 -19.04 -10.04
N LEU A 79 14.28 -20.18 -10.68
CA LEU A 79 13.22 -21.12 -11.06
C LEU A 79 12.36 -21.51 -9.84
N MET A 80 12.99 -21.74 -8.69
CA MET A 80 12.30 -22.05 -7.44
C MET A 80 11.50 -20.87 -6.88
N GLY A 81 11.84 -19.62 -7.25
CA GLY A 81 11.12 -18.41 -6.87
C GLY A 81 9.69 -18.33 -7.41
N ASN A 82 9.37 -19.14 -8.42
CA ASN A 82 8.00 -19.27 -8.91
C ASN A 82 7.13 -20.20 -8.04
N ILE A 83 7.76 -21.00 -7.17
CA ILE A 83 7.09 -21.97 -6.31
C ILE A 83 7.14 -21.52 -4.84
N TYR A 84 8.32 -21.18 -4.36
CA TYR A 84 8.56 -20.66 -3.02
C TYR A 84 8.67 -19.14 -3.07
N ARG A 85 8.13 -18.47 -2.05
CA ARG A 85 8.08 -17.00 -2.03
C ARG A 85 9.52 -16.47 -1.98
N PRO A 86 9.96 -15.66 -2.94
CA PRO A 86 11.31 -15.11 -2.92
C PRO A 86 11.46 -14.07 -1.82
N PHE A 87 12.66 -13.96 -1.27
CA PHE A 87 12.99 -12.92 -0.28
C PHE A 87 14.49 -12.61 -0.26
N PHE A 88 14.82 -11.43 0.23
CA PHE A 88 16.18 -11.07 0.62
C PHE A 88 16.31 -11.06 2.13
N GLU A 89 17.41 -11.60 2.62
CA GLU A 89 17.91 -11.37 3.96
C GLU A 89 19.00 -10.29 3.88
N ILE A 90 18.80 -9.19 4.60
CA ILE A 90 19.74 -8.07 4.65
C ILE A 90 20.31 -8.01 6.06
N SER A 91 21.63 -7.91 6.20
CA SER A 91 22.29 -7.86 7.52
C SER A 91 23.49 -6.93 7.54
N ASP A 92 23.70 -6.25 8.67
CA ASP A 92 24.92 -5.49 9.00
C ASP A 92 25.87 -6.27 9.93
N GLY A 93 25.59 -7.56 10.16
CA GLY A 93 26.33 -8.42 11.09
C GLY A 93 25.86 -8.35 12.55
N ILE A 94 25.00 -7.40 12.90
CA ILE A 94 24.40 -7.24 14.24
C ILE A 94 22.91 -7.53 14.20
N SER A 95 22.23 -6.99 13.18
CA SER A 95 20.80 -7.12 12.93
C SER A 95 20.55 -7.70 11.55
N THR A 96 19.36 -8.29 11.38
CA THR A 96 18.93 -8.92 10.14
C THR A 96 17.48 -8.57 9.88
N GLU A 97 17.18 -8.17 8.65
CA GLU A 97 15.83 -7.90 8.15
C GLU A 97 15.52 -8.81 6.96
N VAL A 98 14.25 -9.18 6.80
CA VAL A 98 13.77 -10.03 5.71
C VAL A 98 12.73 -9.28 4.89
N GLU A 99 12.98 -9.15 3.60
CA GLU A 99 12.06 -8.51 2.65
C GLU A 99 11.58 -9.53 1.62
N TYR A 100 10.27 -9.77 1.61
CA TYR A 100 9.63 -10.72 0.70
C TYR A 100 9.17 -10.07 -0.60
N PHE A 101 9.26 -10.83 -1.69
CA PHE A 101 8.84 -10.43 -3.03
C PHE A 101 7.77 -11.38 -3.58
N GLU A 102 7.19 -11.00 -4.71
CA GLU A 102 6.22 -11.80 -5.44
C GLU A 102 6.85 -13.07 -6.01
N HIS A 103 6.06 -14.13 -6.20
CA HIS A 103 6.53 -15.30 -6.93
C HIS A 103 6.90 -14.91 -8.37
N GLY A 104 8.12 -15.27 -8.79
CA GLY A 104 8.61 -14.91 -10.12
C GLY A 104 9.01 -13.45 -10.28
N ALA A 105 9.10 -12.67 -9.20
CA ALA A 105 9.51 -11.27 -9.23
C ALA A 105 10.83 -11.07 -10.00
N ALA A 106 10.83 -10.11 -10.93
CA ALA A 106 11.99 -9.70 -11.70
C ALA A 106 11.93 -8.20 -12.01
N GLY A 107 13.07 -7.64 -12.45
CA GLY A 107 13.18 -6.23 -12.82
C GLY A 107 13.68 -5.34 -11.68
N ILE A 108 13.42 -4.04 -11.77
CA ILE A 108 13.82 -3.04 -10.77
C ILE A 108 12.97 -3.17 -9.51
N ARG A 109 13.63 -3.21 -8.35
CA ARG A 109 13.04 -3.20 -7.01
C ARG A 109 13.79 -2.25 -6.09
N TYR A 110 13.19 -1.96 -4.93
CA TYR A 110 13.74 -1.08 -3.91
C TYR A 110 13.76 -1.83 -2.58
N LEU A 111 14.95 -2.14 -2.09
CA LEU A 111 15.14 -2.74 -0.77
C LEU A 111 15.11 -1.64 0.29
N ASN A 112 14.35 -1.80 1.37
CA ASN A 112 14.29 -0.85 2.45
C ASN A 112 15.41 -1.09 3.46
N ILE A 113 16.47 -0.28 3.36
CA ILE A 113 17.64 -0.38 4.25
C ILE A 113 17.65 0.70 5.35
N SER A 114 16.51 1.37 5.59
CA SER A 114 16.41 2.52 6.50
C SER A 114 16.93 2.20 7.90
N LYS A 115 16.55 1.04 8.45
CA LYS A 115 16.96 0.60 9.80
C LYS A 115 18.48 0.46 9.93
N PHE A 116 19.15 -0.10 8.91
CA PHE A 116 20.60 -0.27 8.95
C PHE A 116 21.33 1.07 8.87
N VAL A 117 20.82 1.97 8.04
CA VAL A 117 21.35 3.35 7.94
C VAL A 117 21.15 4.08 9.27
N GLU A 118 19.99 3.94 9.90
CA GLU A 118 19.70 4.53 11.22
C GLU A 118 20.65 4.01 12.31
N ASN A 119 20.96 2.71 12.28
CA ASN A 119 21.92 2.07 13.18
C ASN A 119 23.39 2.40 12.89
N GLY A 120 23.67 3.15 11.82
CA GLY A 120 25.03 3.52 11.43
C GLY A 120 25.84 2.39 10.78
N ALA A 121 25.18 1.45 10.11
CA ALA A 121 25.84 0.39 9.37
C ALA A 121 26.79 0.96 8.29
N THR A 122 27.93 0.30 8.11
CA THR A 122 28.96 0.69 7.11
C THR A 122 29.07 -0.31 5.97
N ASP A 123 28.71 -1.56 6.21
CA ASP A 123 28.65 -2.62 5.22
C ASP A 123 27.35 -3.40 5.41
N LEU A 124 26.73 -3.83 4.31
CA LEU A 124 25.55 -4.69 4.30
C LEU A 124 25.83 -5.95 3.50
N ASN A 125 25.32 -7.08 3.98
CA ASN A 125 25.20 -8.32 3.22
C ASN A 125 23.74 -8.50 2.77
N ILE A 126 23.53 -8.77 1.48
CA ILE A 126 22.23 -8.91 0.83
C ILE A 126 22.14 -10.30 0.20
N ASN A 127 21.59 -11.25 0.94
CA ASN A 127 21.47 -12.64 0.51
C ASN A 127 20.08 -12.91 -0.06
N GLY A 128 20.01 -13.34 -1.31
CA GLY A 128 18.76 -13.69 -1.97
C GLY A 128 18.40 -15.16 -1.80
N TYR A 129 17.16 -15.44 -1.43
CA TYR A 129 16.58 -16.78 -1.30
C TYR A 129 15.44 -16.93 -2.32
N ASN A 130 15.63 -17.84 -3.27
CA ASN A 130 14.78 -17.96 -4.46
C ASN A 130 14.71 -16.71 -5.34
N VAL A 131 15.59 -15.73 -5.10
CA VAL A 131 15.80 -14.51 -5.88
C VAL A 131 17.29 -14.19 -5.87
N SER A 132 17.75 -13.52 -6.91
CA SER A 132 19.12 -13.02 -7.02
C SER A 132 19.09 -11.52 -7.29
N VAL A 133 20.11 -10.82 -6.81
CA VAL A 133 20.38 -9.42 -7.14
C VAL A 133 21.55 -9.35 -8.11
N ILE A 134 21.42 -8.53 -9.15
CA ILE A 134 22.48 -8.37 -10.15
C ILE A 134 23.60 -7.51 -9.54
N ASN A 135 24.81 -8.06 -9.48
CA ASN A 135 26.00 -7.32 -9.04
C ASN A 135 26.31 -6.17 -10.00
N GLY A 136 26.90 -5.10 -9.47
CA GLY A 136 27.26 -3.92 -10.24
C GLY A 136 26.73 -2.63 -9.64
N PRO A 137 26.55 -1.58 -10.47
CA PRO A 137 26.03 -0.29 -10.03
C PRO A 137 24.62 -0.42 -9.46
N VAL A 138 24.41 0.18 -8.29
CA VAL A 138 23.11 0.30 -7.62
C VAL A 138 22.94 1.74 -7.13
N GLU A 139 21.72 2.16 -6.84
CA GLU A 139 21.45 3.52 -6.38
C GLU A 139 20.90 3.48 -4.95
N LEU A 140 21.59 4.15 -4.02
CA LEU A 140 21.04 4.48 -2.70
C LEU A 140 20.21 5.75 -2.83
N ILE A 141 18.93 5.65 -2.53
CA ILE A 141 17.96 6.74 -2.61
C ILE A 141 17.53 7.07 -1.19
N GLN A 142 17.73 8.32 -0.78
CA GLN A 142 17.38 8.76 0.57
C GLN A 142 16.43 9.95 0.56
N PHE A 143 15.46 9.92 1.45
CA PHE A 143 14.50 11.00 1.69
C PHE A 143 14.68 11.52 3.11
N ASP A 144 14.74 12.83 3.25
CA ASP A 144 14.71 13.47 4.57
C ASP A 144 13.37 13.17 5.26
N ASN A 145 13.43 12.76 6.53
CA ASN A 145 12.23 12.67 7.34
C ASN A 145 11.73 14.09 7.61
N VAL A 146 10.50 14.38 7.19
CA VAL A 146 9.87 15.68 7.42
C VAL A 146 9.64 15.85 8.92
N ASN A 147 10.15 16.95 9.51
CA ASN A 147 9.81 17.27 10.90
C ASN A 147 8.36 17.74 10.97
N LEU A 148 7.54 17.00 11.73
CA LEU A 148 6.14 17.28 11.98
C LEU A 148 5.88 17.81 13.39
N GLU A 149 6.90 17.96 14.23
CA GLU A 149 6.76 18.48 15.60
C GLU A 149 6.02 19.82 15.62
N GLY A 150 4.97 19.89 16.45
CA GLY A 150 4.12 21.08 16.58
C GLY A 150 3.27 21.42 15.35
N LYS A 151 3.26 20.59 14.30
CA LYS A 151 2.42 20.79 13.11
C LYS A 151 1.10 20.06 13.26
N ARG A 152 0.07 20.56 12.60
CA ARG A 152 -1.15 19.80 12.35
C ARG A 152 -0.92 18.87 11.16
N VAL A 153 -1.59 17.73 11.14
CA VAL A 153 -1.50 16.78 10.02
C VAL A 153 -2.90 16.37 9.60
N LEU A 154 -3.16 16.43 8.29
CA LEU A 154 -4.34 15.84 7.67
C LEU A 154 -3.92 14.59 6.88
N VAL A 155 -4.37 13.42 7.32
CA VAL A 155 -4.28 12.17 6.58
C VAL A 155 -5.53 12.04 5.70
N LEU A 156 -5.35 12.08 4.39
CA LEU A 156 -6.42 11.92 3.41
C LEU A 156 -6.32 10.54 2.74
N ALA A 157 -7.30 9.68 3.02
CA ALA A 157 -7.35 8.30 2.55
C ALA A 157 -8.45 8.09 1.50
N PRO A 158 -8.17 7.45 0.35
CA PRO A 158 -9.20 7.21 -0.65
C PRO A 158 -10.26 6.20 -0.19
N HIS A 159 -9.86 5.11 0.47
CA HIS A 159 -10.78 4.07 0.95
C HIS A 159 -10.64 3.84 2.46
N PRO A 160 -11.68 3.27 3.12
CA PRO A 160 -11.58 2.88 4.52
C PRO A 160 -10.59 1.73 4.69
N ASP A 161 -9.49 1.93 5.44
CA ASP A 161 -8.30 1.06 5.64
C ASP A 161 -6.98 1.70 5.14
N ASP A 162 -7.03 2.59 4.15
CA ASP A 162 -5.81 3.16 3.54
C ASP A 162 -5.04 4.04 4.54
N ALA A 163 -5.72 4.79 5.41
CA ALA A 163 -5.07 5.62 6.43
C ALA A 163 -4.26 4.76 7.40
N GLU A 164 -4.86 3.65 7.85
CA GLU A 164 -4.25 2.70 8.77
C GLU A 164 -3.04 2.01 8.11
N ILE A 165 -3.19 1.54 6.88
CA ILE A 165 -2.13 0.83 6.15
C ILE A 165 -0.93 1.76 5.90
N ALA A 166 -1.17 3.00 5.48
CA ALA A 166 -0.11 3.90 5.04
C ALA A 166 0.46 4.79 6.15
N ALA A 167 -0.35 5.15 7.16
CA ALA A 167 -0.03 6.25 8.08
C ALA A 167 -0.30 5.94 9.56
N PHE A 168 -0.67 4.71 9.96
CA PHE A 168 -0.93 4.39 11.37
C PHE A 168 0.25 4.75 12.27
N GLY A 169 1.47 4.37 11.88
CA GLY A 169 2.68 4.70 12.66
C GLY A 169 2.87 6.21 12.85
N LEU A 170 2.50 7.02 11.85
CA LEU A 170 2.61 8.47 11.92
C LEU A 170 1.55 9.07 12.85
N TYR A 171 0.27 8.75 12.64
CA TYR A 171 -0.77 9.41 13.43
C TYR A 171 -0.88 8.89 14.85
N SER A 172 -0.45 7.66 15.12
CA SER A 172 -0.41 7.11 16.48
C SER A 172 0.66 7.73 17.37
N GLN A 173 1.61 8.45 16.77
CA GLN A 173 2.72 9.11 17.45
C GLN A 173 2.61 10.64 17.42
N HIS A 174 1.49 11.18 16.92
CA HIS A 174 1.32 12.60 16.68
C HIS A 174 -0.01 13.13 17.25
N GLU A 175 0.04 14.22 18.01
CA GLU A 175 -1.12 14.68 18.81
C GLU A 175 -2.20 15.41 17.97
N ASP A 176 -1.80 16.23 17.00
CA ASP A 176 -2.73 17.03 16.19
C ASP A 176 -2.92 16.44 14.80
N VAL A 177 -3.68 15.35 14.72
CA VAL A 177 -3.99 14.65 13.47
C VAL A 177 -5.49 14.61 13.18
N TYR A 178 -5.82 14.84 11.92
CA TYR A 178 -7.12 14.58 11.32
C TYR A 178 -7.02 13.43 10.34
N VAL A 179 -8.01 12.55 10.34
CA VAL A 179 -8.11 11.44 9.38
C VAL A 179 -9.41 11.60 8.60
N VAL A 180 -9.29 11.81 7.29
CA VAL A 180 -10.43 11.98 6.39
C VAL A 180 -10.39 10.89 5.33
N THR A 181 -11.47 10.10 5.26
CA THR A 181 -11.64 9.06 4.25
C THR A 181 -12.62 9.53 3.17
N VAL A 182 -12.26 9.37 1.90
CA VAL A 182 -13.05 9.90 0.77
C VAL A 182 -14.26 9.04 0.46
N THR A 183 -14.08 7.72 0.34
CA THR A 183 -15.14 6.81 -0.10
C THR A 183 -15.64 5.92 1.04
N SER A 184 -16.84 5.34 0.85
CA SER A 184 -17.44 4.41 1.82
C SER A 184 -16.95 2.97 1.68
N GLY A 185 -16.22 2.63 0.62
CA GLY A 185 -15.77 1.26 0.34
C GLY A 185 -16.90 0.29 -0.06
N ASP A 186 -17.98 0.79 -0.64
CA ASP A 186 -19.18 0.02 -1.01
C ASP A 186 -19.04 -0.81 -2.31
N ALA A 187 -17.85 -0.89 -2.90
CA ALA A 187 -17.57 -1.67 -4.12
C ALA A 187 -16.59 -2.84 -3.86
N GLY A 188 -15.93 -3.37 -4.89
CA GLY A 188 -14.96 -4.47 -4.77
C GLY A 188 -15.58 -5.86 -4.62
N SER A 189 -14.88 -6.79 -3.97
CA SER A 189 -15.29 -8.21 -3.85
C SER A 189 -16.53 -8.43 -2.97
N PHE A 190 -17.28 -9.49 -3.27
CA PHE A 190 -18.50 -9.91 -2.58
C PHE A 190 -18.18 -10.73 -1.31
N LEU A 191 -17.83 -10.07 -0.21
CA LEU A 191 -17.16 -10.67 0.98
C LEU A 191 -18.07 -11.05 2.17
N TYR A 192 -19.39 -10.92 2.05
CA TYR A 192 -20.36 -11.14 3.14
C TYR A 192 -21.55 -11.94 2.61
N ASP A 193 -21.28 -12.81 1.64
CA ASP A 193 -22.27 -13.58 0.89
C ASP A 193 -22.88 -14.71 1.72
N GLU A 194 -22.20 -15.09 2.80
CA GLU A 194 -22.71 -15.98 3.84
C GLU A 194 -23.81 -15.34 4.71
N ILE A 195 -23.89 -14.00 4.74
CA ILE A 195 -24.90 -13.24 5.50
C ILE A 195 -25.96 -12.63 4.57
N TYR A 196 -25.52 -12.07 3.44
CA TYR A 196 -26.36 -11.30 2.53
C TYR A 196 -26.32 -11.88 1.11
N ASN A 197 -27.31 -12.72 0.78
CA ASN A 197 -27.46 -13.29 -0.56
C ASN A 197 -27.89 -12.26 -1.62
N ASP A 198 -28.60 -11.20 -1.22
CA ASP A 198 -29.00 -10.12 -2.12
C ASP A 198 -27.80 -9.17 -2.35
N PRO A 199 -27.35 -8.97 -3.61
CA PRO A 199 -26.17 -8.16 -3.88
C PRO A 199 -26.31 -6.70 -3.44
N ILE A 200 -27.50 -6.10 -3.60
CA ILE A 200 -27.72 -4.69 -3.24
C ILE A 200 -27.62 -4.55 -1.72
N ILE A 201 -28.27 -5.43 -0.97
CA ILE A 201 -28.23 -5.42 0.50
C ILE A 201 -26.80 -5.63 1.00
N HIS A 202 -26.09 -6.60 0.42
CA HIS A 202 -24.70 -6.88 0.73
C HIS A 202 -23.82 -5.63 0.59
N TYR A 203 -23.82 -4.97 -0.58
CA TYR A 203 -22.92 -3.85 -0.82
C TYR A 203 -23.29 -2.61 0.02
N LEU A 204 -24.57 -2.41 0.33
CA LEU A 204 -24.98 -1.39 1.31
C LEU A 204 -24.41 -1.68 2.70
N LYS A 205 -24.50 -2.94 3.16
CA LYS A 205 -23.99 -3.35 4.47
C LYS A 205 -22.46 -3.33 4.52
N LYS A 206 -21.80 -3.68 3.41
CA LYS A 206 -20.36 -3.53 3.25
C LYS A 206 -19.93 -2.07 3.38
N GLY A 207 -20.56 -1.15 2.66
CA GLY A 207 -20.26 0.28 2.74
C GLY A 207 -20.49 0.84 4.15
N GLU A 208 -21.58 0.43 4.81
CA GLU A 208 -21.86 0.79 6.21
C GLU A 208 -20.76 0.31 7.16
N ALA A 209 -20.40 -0.98 7.10
CA ALA A 209 -19.37 -1.57 7.95
C ALA A 209 -17.98 -0.97 7.71
N ARG A 210 -17.60 -0.76 6.45
CA ARG A 210 -16.31 -0.14 6.09
C ARG A 210 -16.26 1.33 6.49
N THR A 211 -17.35 2.07 6.36
CA THR A 211 -17.41 3.45 6.86
C THR A 211 -17.19 3.47 8.38
N TRP A 212 -17.83 2.57 9.13
CA TRP A 212 -17.55 2.40 10.57
C TRP A 212 -16.07 2.11 10.85
N ASN A 213 -15.42 1.28 10.04
CA ASN A 213 -13.98 1.01 10.20
C ASN A 213 -13.16 2.30 10.03
N SER A 214 -13.40 3.10 8.99
CA SER A 214 -12.66 4.38 8.81
C SER A 214 -12.87 5.38 9.95
N LEU A 215 -13.97 5.28 10.69
CA LEU A 215 -14.29 6.18 11.78
C LEU A 215 -13.72 5.70 13.12
N THR A 216 -13.58 4.40 13.29
CA THR A 216 -13.25 3.78 14.60
C THR A 216 -11.82 3.28 14.70
N VAL A 217 -11.22 2.79 13.61
CA VAL A 217 -9.85 2.27 13.64
C VAL A 217 -8.80 3.37 13.91
N PRO A 218 -8.91 4.62 13.41
CA PRO A 218 -7.97 5.68 13.79
C PRO A 218 -7.98 5.99 15.29
N MET A 219 -9.10 5.73 15.99
CA MET A 219 -9.17 5.89 17.45
C MET A 219 -8.23 4.95 18.19
N LEU A 220 -7.88 3.79 17.60
CA LEU A 220 -6.88 2.87 18.18
C LEU A 220 -5.47 3.48 18.17
N GLY A 221 -5.21 4.44 17.26
CA GLY A 221 -4.02 5.28 17.27
C GLY A 221 -4.19 6.55 18.10
N GLY A 222 -5.25 6.69 18.90
CA GLY A 222 -5.46 7.86 19.76
C GLY A 222 -6.06 9.09 19.06
N VAL A 223 -6.45 8.99 17.79
CA VAL A 223 -7.11 10.10 17.09
C VAL A 223 -8.50 10.34 17.70
N HIS A 224 -8.76 11.57 18.13
CA HIS A 224 -10.04 11.93 18.74
C HIS A 224 -11.20 11.86 17.71
N PRO A 225 -12.40 11.35 18.06
CA PRO A 225 -13.51 11.22 17.11
C PRO A 225 -13.90 12.49 16.35
N GLU A 226 -13.80 13.67 17.00
CA GLU A 226 -14.03 14.97 16.33
C GLU A 226 -13.06 15.26 15.17
N LYS A 227 -11.93 14.56 15.08
CA LYS A 227 -10.92 14.72 14.03
C LYS A 227 -10.97 13.62 12.98
N ILE A 228 -12.01 12.79 12.98
CA ILE A 228 -12.17 11.67 12.04
C ILE A 228 -13.43 11.88 11.21
N LEU A 229 -13.33 11.76 9.88
CA LEU A 229 -14.46 11.88 8.97
C LEU A 229 -14.41 10.85 7.84
N ASN A 230 -15.59 10.46 7.37
CA ASN A 230 -15.79 9.81 6.08
C ASN A 230 -16.72 10.68 5.21
N LEU A 231 -16.28 11.02 4.00
CA LEU A 231 -17.02 11.89 3.07
C LEU A 231 -18.16 11.17 2.34
N GLY A 232 -18.24 9.85 2.41
CA GLY A 232 -19.37 9.05 1.95
C GLY A 232 -19.54 8.97 0.43
N PHE A 233 -18.52 9.32 -0.37
CA PHE A 233 -18.57 9.15 -1.82
C PHE A 233 -18.58 7.67 -2.19
N ASN A 234 -19.21 7.33 -3.32
CA ASN A 234 -19.26 5.93 -3.74
C ASN A 234 -17.90 5.47 -4.27
N ASP A 235 -17.51 4.26 -3.87
CA ASP A 235 -16.26 3.65 -4.26
C ASP A 235 -16.24 3.26 -5.76
N ALA A 236 -15.05 3.18 -6.35
CA ALA A 236 -14.78 2.90 -7.76
C ALA A 236 -15.36 3.93 -8.76
N ARG A 237 -15.69 5.15 -8.31
CA ARG A 237 -16.29 6.21 -9.15
C ARG A 237 -15.41 7.43 -9.40
N LEU A 238 -14.41 7.69 -8.54
CA LEU A 238 -13.63 8.93 -8.54
C LEU A 238 -13.01 9.28 -9.89
N LYS A 239 -12.39 8.31 -10.59
CA LYS A 239 -11.80 8.54 -11.91
C LYS A 239 -12.83 9.02 -12.93
N LYS A 240 -14.02 8.41 -12.95
CA LYS A 240 -15.09 8.77 -13.88
C LYS A 240 -15.64 10.17 -13.57
N MET A 241 -15.88 10.47 -12.29
CA MET A 241 -16.28 11.81 -11.84
C MET A 241 -15.24 12.87 -12.25
N ALA A 242 -13.94 12.55 -12.14
CA ALA A 242 -12.87 13.47 -12.53
C ALA A 242 -12.89 13.78 -14.03
N THR A 243 -13.06 12.76 -14.87
CA THR A 243 -13.05 12.88 -16.34
C THR A 243 -14.34 13.45 -16.92
N ASP A 244 -15.47 13.20 -16.25
CA ASP A 244 -16.80 13.68 -16.65
C ASP A 244 -17.41 14.44 -15.47
N ARG A 245 -17.19 15.75 -15.45
CA ARG A 245 -17.62 16.64 -14.35
C ARG A 245 -19.14 16.65 -14.14
N GLY A 246 -19.92 16.38 -15.18
CA GLY A 246 -21.39 16.30 -15.10
C GLY A 246 -21.89 14.97 -14.52
N TYR A 247 -21.02 13.98 -14.34
CA TYR A 247 -21.41 12.66 -13.85
C TYR A 247 -21.74 12.67 -12.36
N VAL A 248 -22.99 12.33 -12.04
CA VAL A 248 -23.43 12.01 -10.68
C VAL A 248 -23.33 10.50 -10.50
N ALA A 249 -22.40 10.08 -9.65
CA ALA A 249 -22.07 8.69 -9.45
C ALA A 249 -23.04 8.00 -8.50
N SER A 250 -23.76 6.99 -9.00
CA SER A 250 -24.42 6.01 -8.15
C SER A 250 -23.44 4.92 -7.71
N GLY A 251 -23.71 4.23 -6.60
CA GLY A 251 -22.98 3.05 -6.18
C GLY A 251 -22.93 1.99 -7.29
N LEU A 252 -21.77 1.35 -7.46
CA LEU A 252 -21.52 0.44 -8.58
C LEU A 252 -22.52 -0.71 -8.65
N TYR A 253 -22.89 -1.25 -7.50
CA TYR A 253 -23.78 -2.40 -7.38
C TYR A 253 -25.11 -2.07 -6.70
N THR A 254 -25.18 -0.95 -5.97
CA THR A 254 -26.35 -0.56 -5.18
C THR A 254 -27.27 0.42 -5.90
N GLY A 255 -26.76 1.17 -6.88
CA GLY A 255 -27.49 2.24 -7.55
C GLY A 255 -27.77 3.47 -6.68
N VAL A 256 -27.35 3.49 -5.41
CA VAL A 256 -27.58 4.61 -4.49
C VAL A 256 -26.66 5.78 -4.85
N SER A 257 -27.23 6.97 -5.03
CA SER A 257 -26.49 8.21 -5.33
C SER A 257 -26.52 9.23 -4.19
N ASP A 258 -27.32 9.01 -3.15
CA ASP A 258 -27.37 9.86 -1.97
C ASP A 258 -26.13 9.61 -1.09
N ILE A 259 -25.18 10.55 -1.12
CA ILE A 259 -23.96 10.55 -0.30
C ILE A 259 -24.26 10.49 1.20
N SER A 260 -25.44 10.95 1.61
CA SER A 260 -25.86 10.93 3.02
C SER A 260 -26.03 9.51 3.54
N THR A 261 -26.17 8.51 2.66
CA THR A 261 -26.32 7.09 3.03
C THR A 261 -25.18 6.62 3.94
N PHE A 262 -23.94 7.00 3.63
CA PHE A 262 -22.74 6.58 4.36
C PHE A 262 -22.15 7.69 5.25
N ARG A 263 -22.75 8.89 5.29
CA ARG A 263 -22.29 9.97 6.18
C ARG A 263 -22.86 9.90 7.59
N LYS A 264 -23.91 9.10 7.82
CA LYS A 264 -24.72 9.09 9.05
C LYS A 264 -23.91 8.75 10.31
N GLN A 265 -22.81 8.04 10.13
CA GLN A 265 -21.97 7.54 11.21
C GLN A 265 -20.93 8.58 11.68
N ASN A 266 -20.72 9.66 10.92
CA ASN A 266 -19.80 10.72 11.33
C ASN A 266 -20.28 11.35 12.65
N SER A 267 -19.40 11.40 13.64
CA SER A 267 -19.64 12.08 14.91
C SER A 267 -19.02 13.48 14.96
N SER A 268 -18.01 13.75 14.14
CA SER A 268 -17.33 15.05 14.08
C SER A 268 -18.29 16.18 13.71
N SER A 269 -18.20 17.28 14.46
CA SER A 269 -18.88 18.54 14.16
C SER A 269 -18.57 19.08 12.75
N LEU A 270 -17.38 18.77 12.20
CA LEU A 270 -17.02 19.14 10.83
C LEU A 270 -17.96 18.52 9.79
N ALA A 271 -18.63 17.40 10.09
CA ALA A 271 -19.57 16.76 9.17
C ALA A 271 -20.78 17.65 8.84
N GLN A 272 -21.12 18.62 9.69
CA GLN A 272 -22.25 19.54 9.48
C GLN A 272 -22.03 20.49 8.28
N GLY A 273 -20.77 20.78 7.94
CA GLY A 273 -20.43 21.59 6.77
C GLY A 273 -20.33 20.79 5.47
N LEU A 274 -20.33 19.45 5.53
CA LEU A 274 -20.26 18.61 4.33
C LEU A 274 -21.60 18.63 3.58
N LYS A 275 -21.57 19.07 2.32
CA LYS A 275 -22.75 19.23 1.46
C LYS A 275 -22.52 18.63 0.07
N GLY A 276 -23.55 18.68 -0.77
CA GLY A 276 -23.46 18.34 -2.19
C GLY A 276 -24.08 16.98 -2.53
N ILE A 277 -23.65 16.46 -3.68
CA ILE A 277 -24.08 15.18 -4.25
C ILE A 277 -22.85 14.35 -4.64
N ASN A 278 -23.05 13.13 -5.13
CA ASN A 278 -21.95 12.23 -5.49
C ASN A 278 -21.31 12.60 -6.84
N ASN A 279 -20.75 13.81 -6.96
CA ASN A 279 -20.07 14.28 -8.17
C ASN A 279 -18.70 14.89 -7.83
N TRP A 280 -17.91 15.20 -8.85
CA TRP A 280 -16.56 15.73 -8.66
C TRP A 280 -16.54 17.09 -7.97
N ASP A 281 -17.44 17.99 -8.36
CA ASP A 281 -17.42 19.35 -7.84
C ASP A 281 -17.74 19.38 -6.34
N SER A 282 -18.71 18.58 -5.88
CA SER A 282 -18.99 18.42 -4.44
C SER A 282 -17.78 17.85 -3.69
N LEU A 283 -17.04 16.90 -4.26
CA LEU A 283 -15.83 16.36 -3.64
C LEU A 283 -14.79 17.47 -3.42
N ILE A 284 -14.55 18.29 -4.44
CA ILE A 284 -13.61 19.42 -4.35
C ILE A 284 -14.09 20.46 -3.34
N GLU A 285 -15.38 20.80 -3.34
CA GLU A 285 -15.96 21.73 -2.36
C GLU A 285 -15.79 21.21 -0.92
N ASN A 286 -15.98 19.91 -0.70
CA ASN A 286 -15.80 19.28 0.60
C ASN A 286 -14.32 19.31 1.03
N PHE A 287 -13.37 19.11 0.12
CA PHE A 287 -11.94 19.28 0.40
C PHE A 287 -11.58 20.73 0.72
N ILE A 288 -12.08 21.70 -0.04
CA ILE A 288 -11.82 23.12 0.22
C ILE A 288 -12.34 23.51 1.61
N TYR A 289 -13.57 23.10 1.95
CA TYR A 289 -14.13 23.31 3.27
C TYR A 289 -13.24 22.72 4.37
N LEU A 290 -12.84 21.45 4.25
CA LEU A 290 -12.00 20.81 5.26
C LEU A 290 -10.61 21.43 5.37
N LEU A 291 -10.00 21.84 4.26
CA LEU A 291 -8.70 22.53 4.32
C LEU A 291 -8.79 23.88 5.02
N ASN A 292 -9.90 24.61 4.85
CA ASN A 292 -10.12 25.90 5.53
C ASN A 292 -10.42 25.73 7.02
N GLU A 293 -11.18 24.70 7.42
CA GLU A 293 -11.49 24.45 8.84
C GLU A 293 -10.34 23.79 9.60
N ILE A 294 -9.62 22.89 8.93
CA ILE A 294 -8.54 22.12 9.55
C ILE A 294 -7.24 22.89 9.52
N GLU A 295 -6.91 23.66 8.48
CA GLU A 295 -5.61 24.36 8.35
C GLU A 295 -4.38 23.47 8.68
N PRO A 296 -4.21 22.31 8.01
CA PRO A 296 -3.12 21.36 8.29
C PRO A 296 -1.74 21.86 7.85
#